data_AF-A0A2E4YDK8-F1
#
_entry.id   AF-A0A2E4YDK8-F1
#
_cell.length_a   1.000
_cell.length_b   1.000
_cell.length_c   1.000
_cell.angle_alpha   90.00
_cell.angle_beta   90.00
_cell.angle_gamma   90.00
#
_symmetry.space_group_name_H-M   'P 1'
#
loop_
_entity.id
_entity.type
_entity.pdbx_description
1 polymer ?
#
loop_
_entity_poly.entity_id
_entity_poly.type
_entity_poly.pdbx_seq_one_letter_code
_entity_poly.pdbx_strand_id
1 'polypeptide(L)'
;MTIQNINIGNIANDGTGDDLREAFRKVNENFDELDLRQPEATTAAGIGTGVAVFAGKVGDQLTFKNFTAGTGVAVQSVAGNDIQISANLQGFLVITDNGSMNVDDGETLRVIGGPGIDTKMVGNVLSISAEGETGDEGFDSNLDFGAINPNILSHAGFLQFNTTIDYGTITSPETKFNSNLGVIAV
;
A
#
# COMPACT_ATOMS: atom_id res chain seq x y z
N MET A 1 -23.63 -2.46 -53.75
CA MET A 1 -23.03 -2.86 -55.04
C MET A 1 -21.76 -2.04 -55.28
N THR A 2 -20.83 -2.51 -56.11
CA THR A 2 -19.63 -1.70 -56.39
C THR A 2 -19.99 -0.54 -57.32
N ILE A 3 -19.46 0.67 -57.05
CA ILE A 3 -19.58 1.82 -57.97
C ILE A 3 -19.08 1.41 -59.35
N GLN A 4 -19.87 1.72 -60.38
CA GLN A 4 -19.59 1.38 -61.77
C GLN A 4 -19.02 2.60 -62.50
N ASN A 5 -17.91 2.41 -63.22
CA ASN A 5 -17.34 3.45 -64.07
C ASN A 5 -18.15 3.60 -65.37
N ILE A 6 -18.33 4.84 -65.82
CA ILE A 6 -18.84 5.14 -67.16
C ILE A 6 -17.66 5.03 -68.14
N ASN A 7 -17.81 4.21 -69.17
CA ASN A 7 -16.81 4.11 -70.24
C ASN A 7 -17.07 5.22 -71.27
N ILE A 8 -16.11 6.15 -71.41
CA ILE A 8 -16.22 7.28 -72.34
C ILE A 8 -15.68 6.99 -73.75
N GLY A 9 -15.19 5.76 -74.01
CA GLY A 9 -14.56 5.38 -75.27
C GLY A 9 -13.14 5.93 -75.45
N ASN A 10 -12.52 5.67 -76.61
CA ASN A 10 -11.16 6.14 -76.90
C ASN A 10 -11.16 7.56 -77.50
N ILE A 11 -12.13 7.84 -78.36
CA ILE A 11 -12.39 9.16 -78.94
C ILE A 11 -13.90 9.41 -79.01
N ALA A 12 -14.28 10.69 -79.18
CA ALA A 12 -15.69 11.07 -79.24
C ALA A 12 -16.44 10.34 -80.37
N ASN A 13 -17.58 9.72 -80.01
CA ASN A 13 -18.51 9.06 -80.94
C ASN A 13 -17.93 7.87 -81.72
N ASP A 14 -16.93 7.17 -81.18
CA ASP A 14 -16.33 5.98 -81.82
C ASP A 14 -17.10 4.66 -81.59
N GLY A 15 -18.17 4.69 -80.79
CA GLY A 15 -18.97 3.51 -80.47
C GLY A 15 -18.27 2.49 -79.56
N THR A 16 -17.10 2.82 -79.01
CA THR A 16 -16.36 1.97 -78.05
C THR A 16 -16.68 2.30 -76.58
N GLY A 17 -17.37 3.43 -76.34
CA GLY A 17 -17.90 3.83 -75.04
C GLY A 17 -19.27 3.23 -74.73
N ASP A 18 -19.77 3.52 -73.53
CA ASP A 18 -21.15 3.21 -73.15
C ASP A 18 -22.11 4.06 -73.97
N ASP A 19 -23.23 3.47 -74.40
CA ASP A 19 -24.32 4.28 -74.92
C ASP A 19 -24.93 5.16 -73.81
N LEU A 20 -25.65 6.22 -74.19
CA LEU A 20 -26.23 7.15 -73.22
C LEU A 20 -27.17 6.45 -72.23
N ARG A 21 -27.92 5.43 -72.66
CA ARG A 21 -28.87 4.72 -71.81
C ARG A 21 -28.13 3.94 -70.73
N GLU A 22 -27.08 3.24 -71.13
CA GLU A 22 -26.24 2.44 -70.24
C GLU A 22 -25.45 3.34 -69.28
N ALA A 23 -24.86 4.43 -69.79
CA ALA A 23 -24.18 5.42 -68.96
C ALA A 23 -25.13 6.00 -67.89
N PHE A 24 -26.35 6.40 -68.25
CA PHE A 24 -27.31 6.94 -67.28
C PHE A 24 -27.89 5.87 -66.34
N ARG A 25 -28.00 4.61 -66.79
CA ARG A 25 -28.32 3.49 -65.89
C ARG A 25 -27.26 3.36 -64.80
N LYS A 26 -25.97 3.36 -65.17
CA LYS A 26 -24.83 3.31 -64.23
C LYS A 26 -24.81 4.51 -63.29
N VAL A 27 -25.12 5.71 -63.80
CA VAL A 27 -25.23 6.93 -62.98
C VAL A 27 -26.30 6.76 -61.89
N ASN A 28 -27.51 6.34 -62.25
CA ASN A 28 -28.58 6.13 -61.28
C ASN A 28 -28.22 5.06 -60.25
N GLU A 29 -27.67 3.93 -60.70
CA GLU A 29 -27.23 2.85 -59.80
C GLU A 29 -26.12 3.30 -58.84
N ASN A 30 -25.22 4.17 -59.28
CA ASN A 30 -24.19 4.74 -58.41
C ASN A 30 -24.76 5.72 -57.37
N PHE A 31 -25.77 6.51 -57.75
CA PHE A 31 -26.47 7.39 -56.81
C PHE A 31 -27.28 6.58 -55.79
N ASP A 32 -27.99 5.54 -56.23
CA ASP A 32 -28.70 4.62 -55.34
C ASP A 32 -27.73 3.91 -54.39
N GLU A 33 -26.55 3.48 -54.88
CA GLU A 33 -25.51 2.90 -54.03
C GLU A 33 -24.93 3.90 -53.03
N LEU A 34 -24.73 5.16 -53.43
CA LEU A 34 -24.22 6.20 -52.54
C LEU A 34 -25.24 6.55 -51.45
N ASP A 35 -26.52 6.62 -51.80
CA ASP A 35 -27.61 6.84 -50.85
C ASP A 35 -27.70 5.66 -49.87
N LEU A 36 -27.56 4.43 -50.34
CA LEU A 36 -27.50 3.24 -49.47
C LEU A 36 -26.31 3.24 -48.49
N ARG A 37 -25.21 3.93 -48.82
CA ARG A 37 -24.05 4.07 -47.93
C ARG A 37 -24.26 5.11 -46.84
N GLN A 38 -25.34 5.89 -46.92
CA GLN A 38 -25.71 6.87 -45.92
C GLN A 38 -26.88 6.33 -45.07
N PRO A 39 -26.77 6.30 -43.73
CA PRO A 39 -25.66 6.77 -42.90
C PRO A 39 -24.49 5.78 -42.83
N GLU A 40 -23.30 6.32 -42.56
CA GLU A 40 -22.04 5.59 -42.53
C GLU A 40 -22.13 4.22 -41.81
N ALA A 41 -21.78 3.13 -42.52
CA ALA A 41 -21.94 1.74 -42.05
C ALA A 41 -20.82 1.25 -41.11
N THR A 42 -19.98 2.16 -40.60
CA THR A 42 -18.87 1.83 -39.71
C THR A 42 -19.40 1.25 -38.39
N THR A 43 -19.02 0.00 -38.08
CA THR A 43 -19.37 -0.68 -36.83
C THR A 43 -18.16 -0.78 -35.90
N ALA A 44 -18.38 -0.71 -34.59
CA ALA A 44 -17.36 -1.01 -33.58
C ALA A 44 -17.84 -2.13 -32.65
N ALA A 45 -16.92 -3.01 -32.26
CA ALA A 45 -17.20 -4.14 -31.38
C ALA A 45 -16.10 -4.27 -30.32
N GLY A 46 -16.49 -4.57 -29.08
CA GLY A 46 -15.54 -4.99 -28.05
C GLY A 46 -15.08 -6.41 -28.31
N ILE A 47 -13.77 -6.64 -28.34
CA ILE A 47 -13.17 -7.96 -28.53
C ILE A 47 -12.57 -8.42 -27.20
N GLY A 48 -12.69 -9.71 -26.85
CA GLY A 48 -12.19 -10.29 -25.60
C GLY A 48 -13.23 -10.38 -24.49
N THR A 49 -12.78 -10.56 -23.24
CA THR A 49 -13.64 -10.79 -22.06
C THR A 49 -13.86 -9.54 -21.20
N GLY A 50 -13.24 -8.41 -21.56
CA GLY A 50 -13.35 -7.15 -20.83
C GLY A 50 -14.67 -6.39 -21.09
N VAL A 51 -14.75 -5.16 -20.60
CA VAL A 51 -15.91 -4.28 -20.82
C VAL A 51 -15.72 -3.50 -22.12
N ALA A 52 -16.68 -3.60 -23.04
CA ALA A 52 -16.70 -2.79 -24.24
C ALA A 52 -16.93 -1.30 -23.91
N VAL A 53 -16.09 -0.43 -24.48
CA VAL A 53 -16.12 1.03 -24.29
C VAL A 53 -16.99 1.75 -25.32
N PHE A 54 -17.20 1.15 -26.49
CA PHE A 54 -18.10 1.70 -27.51
C PHE A 54 -19.55 1.67 -27.00
N ALA A 55 -20.24 2.81 -27.08
CA ALA A 55 -21.62 2.96 -26.61
C ALA A 55 -22.63 3.04 -27.76
N GLY A 56 -22.18 3.35 -28.98
CA GLY A 56 -23.02 3.42 -30.17
C GLY A 56 -22.67 4.61 -31.06
N LYS A 57 -23.55 4.92 -32.02
CA LYS A 57 -23.46 6.12 -32.85
C LYS A 57 -24.75 6.93 -32.78
N VAL A 58 -24.63 8.24 -32.88
CA VAL A 58 -25.76 9.17 -33.05
C VAL A 58 -25.47 10.01 -34.28
N GLY A 59 -26.16 9.74 -35.38
CA GLY A 59 -25.78 10.24 -36.70
C GLY A 59 -24.38 9.75 -37.06
N ASP A 60 -23.48 10.70 -37.34
CA ASP A 60 -22.08 10.44 -37.71
C ASP A 60 -21.13 10.44 -36.49
N GLN A 61 -21.62 10.77 -35.29
CA GLN A 61 -20.80 10.82 -34.08
C GLN A 61 -20.73 9.45 -33.42
N LEU A 62 -19.51 8.91 -33.31
CA LEU A 62 -19.22 7.76 -32.46
C LEU A 62 -19.23 8.18 -30.99
N THR A 63 -19.95 7.42 -30.18
CA THR A 63 -20.08 7.65 -28.74
C THR A 63 -19.41 6.52 -27.97
N PHE A 64 -18.68 6.89 -26.93
CA PHE A 64 -17.95 5.99 -26.05
C PHE A 64 -18.36 6.24 -24.61
N LYS A 65 -18.25 5.22 -23.77
CA LYS A 65 -18.45 5.36 -22.33
C LYS A 65 -17.31 6.20 -21.76
N ASN A 66 -17.65 7.10 -20.83
CA ASN A 66 -16.64 7.79 -20.05
C ASN A 66 -15.98 6.82 -19.08
N PHE A 67 -14.68 7.00 -18.84
CA PHE A 67 -14.01 6.38 -17.72
C PHE A 67 -14.29 7.21 -16.46
N THR A 68 -14.80 6.56 -15.43
CA THR A 68 -15.01 7.17 -14.11
C THR A 68 -14.16 6.43 -13.11
N ALA A 69 -13.39 7.18 -12.32
CA ALA A 69 -12.49 6.59 -11.35
C ALA A 69 -13.28 6.08 -10.13
N GLY A 70 -12.98 4.86 -9.69
CA GLY A 70 -13.45 4.32 -8.43
C GLY A 70 -12.60 4.79 -7.25
N THR A 71 -12.95 4.36 -6.03
CA THR A 71 -12.15 4.65 -4.84
C THR A 71 -10.71 4.13 -4.97
N GLY A 72 -9.72 4.96 -4.65
CA GLY A 72 -8.29 4.59 -4.70
C GLY A 72 -7.70 4.54 -6.12
N VAL A 73 -8.49 4.84 -7.15
CA VAL A 73 -8.04 4.95 -8.54
C VAL A 73 -8.22 6.40 -8.99
N ALA A 74 -7.30 6.90 -9.80
CA ALA A 74 -7.45 8.13 -10.54
C ALA A 74 -7.46 7.82 -12.04
N VAL A 75 -8.35 8.48 -12.77
CA VAL A 75 -8.38 8.43 -14.23
C VAL A 75 -8.32 9.86 -14.74
N GLN A 76 -7.32 10.13 -15.57
CA GLN A 76 -7.07 11.48 -16.09
C GLN A 76 -6.57 11.42 -17.53
N SER A 77 -7.00 12.38 -18.34
CA SER A 77 -6.35 12.65 -19.62
C SER A 77 -4.96 13.25 -19.36
N VAL A 78 -3.94 12.74 -20.05
CA VAL A 78 -2.59 13.30 -20.01
C VAL A 78 -2.24 13.92 -21.37
N ALA A 79 -1.07 14.56 -21.48
CA ALA A 79 -0.63 15.15 -22.73
C ALA A 79 -0.55 14.08 -23.84
N GLY A 80 -1.03 14.42 -25.04
CA GLY A 80 -1.12 13.49 -26.16
C GLY A 80 -2.50 12.84 -26.26
N ASN A 81 -2.53 11.55 -26.62
CA ASN A 81 -3.74 10.77 -26.88
C ASN A 81 -3.97 9.67 -25.83
N ASP A 82 -3.31 9.78 -24.68
CA ASP A 82 -3.31 8.75 -23.65
C ASP A 82 -4.28 9.07 -22.52
N ILE A 83 -4.87 8.01 -21.96
CA ILE A 83 -5.59 8.04 -20.69
C ILE A 83 -4.68 7.39 -19.65
N GLN A 84 -4.35 8.14 -18.60
CA GLN A 84 -3.62 7.60 -17.47
C GLN A 84 -4.60 7.08 -16.43
N ILE A 85 -4.43 5.82 -16.05
CA ILE A 85 -5.10 5.18 -14.93
C ILE A 85 -4.03 4.88 -13.89
N SER A 86 -4.14 5.47 -12.71
CA SER A 86 -3.24 5.21 -11.60
C SER A 86 -4.03 4.71 -10.40
N ALA A 87 -3.49 3.72 -9.70
CA ALA A 87 -3.92 3.45 -8.34
C ALA A 87 -3.18 4.46 -7.45
N ASN A 88 -3.91 5.30 -6.75
CA ASN A 88 -3.31 6.18 -5.78
C ASN A 88 -3.55 5.61 -4.38
N LEU A 89 -2.63 4.76 -3.93
CA LEU A 89 -2.54 4.40 -2.52
C LEU A 89 -1.90 5.57 -1.76
N GLN A 90 -2.54 6.75 -1.74
CA GLN A 90 -2.11 7.79 -0.83
C GLN A 90 -2.28 7.28 0.61
N GLY A 91 -1.18 7.28 1.37
CA GLY A 91 -1.29 7.69 2.77
C GLY A 91 -0.93 6.67 3.84
N PHE A 92 -0.14 5.63 3.55
CA PHE A 92 0.48 4.89 4.66
C PHE A 92 1.79 5.54 5.11
N LEU A 93 1.66 6.66 5.83
CA LEU A 93 2.77 7.33 6.53
C LEU A 93 3.01 6.64 7.87
N VAL A 94 4.23 6.13 8.06
CA VAL A 94 4.71 5.59 9.33
C VAL A 94 5.62 6.62 9.97
N ILE A 95 5.37 6.96 11.24
CA ILE A 95 6.20 7.90 12.02
C ILE A 95 6.76 7.12 13.21
N THR A 96 8.06 7.25 13.43
CA THR A 96 8.80 6.68 14.55
C THR A 96 9.52 7.79 15.31
N ASP A 97 10.19 7.41 16.39
CA ASP A 97 11.12 8.27 17.12
C ASP A 97 12.27 8.80 16.26
N ASN A 98 12.67 8.04 15.24
CA ASN A 98 13.77 8.37 14.32
C ASN A 98 13.30 8.87 12.95
N GLY A 99 12.11 9.48 12.86
CA GLY A 99 11.61 10.13 11.64
C GLY A 99 10.37 9.48 11.06
N SER A 100 10.17 9.59 9.75
CA SER A 100 8.96 9.10 9.10
C SER A 100 9.20 8.62 7.67
N MET A 101 8.36 7.69 7.20
CA MET A 101 8.42 7.13 5.85
C MET A 101 7.01 6.90 5.30
N ASN A 102 6.79 7.26 4.04
CA ASN A 102 5.64 6.79 3.27
C ASN A 102 5.94 5.39 2.73
N VAL A 103 5.03 4.45 2.95
CA VAL A 103 5.08 3.13 2.33
C VAL A 103 4.30 3.22 1.02
N ASP A 104 5.02 3.20 -0.09
CA ASP A 104 4.46 3.28 -1.44
C ASP A 104 4.08 1.90 -2.00
N ASP A 105 3.44 1.88 -3.16
CA ASP A 105 3.02 0.63 -3.80
C ASP A 105 4.24 -0.24 -4.17
N GLY A 106 4.17 -1.53 -3.83
CA GLY A 106 5.28 -2.48 -3.99
C GLY A 106 6.30 -2.49 -2.84
N GLU A 107 6.27 -1.52 -1.92
CA GLU A 107 7.13 -1.51 -0.73
C GLU A 107 6.57 -2.40 0.40
N THR A 108 7.45 -2.88 1.28
CA THR A 108 7.05 -3.69 2.45
C THR A 108 7.45 -3.03 3.75
N LEU A 109 6.47 -2.70 4.62
CA LEU A 109 6.75 -2.35 6.01
C LEU A 109 7.11 -3.60 6.81
N ARG A 110 8.26 -3.56 7.49
CA ARG A 110 8.68 -4.61 8.42
C ARG A 110 8.67 -4.06 9.84
N VAL A 111 8.08 -4.83 10.75
CA VAL A 111 8.13 -4.56 12.19
C VAL A 111 9.05 -5.59 12.83
N ILE A 112 10.25 -5.15 13.24
CA ILE A 112 11.31 -6.02 13.74
C ILE A 112 11.51 -5.71 15.22
N GLY A 113 11.33 -6.72 16.08
CA GLY A 113 11.61 -6.60 17.51
C GLY A 113 13.11 -6.53 17.80
N GLY A 114 13.49 -5.69 18.77
CA GLY A 114 14.83 -5.71 19.37
C GLY A 114 14.96 -6.77 20.48
N PRO A 115 16.06 -6.78 21.25
CA PRO A 115 16.20 -7.64 22.42
C PRO A 115 15.01 -7.45 23.39
N GLY A 116 14.40 -8.56 23.80
CA GLY A 116 13.23 -8.56 24.69
C GLY A 116 11.91 -8.14 24.03
N ILE A 117 11.86 -7.89 22.71
CA ILE A 117 10.63 -7.59 21.97
C ILE A 117 10.35 -8.67 20.93
N ASP A 118 9.21 -9.33 21.03
CA ASP A 118 8.68 -10.26 20.04
C ASP A 118 7.64 -9.59 19.14
N THR A 119 7.73 -9.80 17.82
CA THR A 119 6.79 -9.29 16.82
C THR A 119 6.18 -10.46 16.04
N LYS A 120 4.89 -10.70 16.21
CA LYS A 120 4.18 -11.85 15.62
C LYS A 120 2.94 -11.45 14.84
N MET A 121 2.69 -12.13 13.74
CA MET A 121 1.46 -12.00 12.96
C MET A 121 0.68 -13.31 13.04
N VAL A 122 -0.58 -13.24 13.46
CA VAL A 122 -1.51 -14.37 13.40
C VAL A 122 -2.74 -13.94 12.60
N GLY A 123 -2.85 -14.47 11.37
CA GLY A 123 -3.87 -14.01 10.41
C GLY A 123 -3.64 -12.54 10.04
N ASN A 124 -4.59 -11.68 10.44
CA ASN A 124 -4.56 -10.24 10.19
C ASN A 124 -4.20 -9.40 11.43
N VAL A 125 -3.78 -10.05 12.53
CA VAL A 125 -3.44 -9.36 13.79
C VAL A 125 -1.94 -9.38 14.00
N LEU A 126 -1.32 -8.20 13.95
CA LEU A 126 0.05 -7.97 14.42
C LEU A 126 0.02 -7.78 15.93
N SER A 127 0.78 -8.60 16.66
CA SER A 127 1.03 -8.44 18.10
C SER A 127 2.50 -8.12 18.32
N ILE A 128 2.77 -7.12 19.16
CA ILE A 128 4.10 -6.76 19.63
C ILE A 128 4.09 -6.95 21.14
N SER A 129 4.89 -7.88 21.65
CA SER A 129 5.00 -8.19 23.06
C SER A 129 6.43 -8.01 23.54
N ALA A 130 6.60 -7.57 24.78
CA ALA A 130 7.89 -7.68 25.44
C ALA A 130 7.99 -9.06 26.13
N GLU A 131 9.02 -9.82 25.82
CA GLU A 131 9.36 -11.09 26.49
C GLU A 131 10.59 -10.83 27.36
N GLY A 132 10.38 -10.40 28.62
CA GLY A 132 11.40 -10.10 29.65
C GLY A 132 11.91 -8.65 29.61
N GLU A 133 11.92 -7.84 30.68
CA GLU A 133 11.78 -8.09 32.12
C GLU A 133 10.78 -7.10 32.75
N THR A 134 9.62 -7.58 33.19
CA THR A 134 8.85 -6.89 34.23
C THR A 134 9.64 -7.01 35.54
N GLY A 135 10.59 -6.11 35.76
CA GLY A 135 11.44 -6.07 36.95
C GLY A 135 12.87 -6.52 36.62
N ASP A 136 13.79 -5.57 36.66
CA ASP A 136 15.23 -5.80 36.58
C ASP A 136 15.65 -7.02 37.42
N GLU A 137 16.07 -8.12 36.80
CA GLU A 137 16.74 -9.23 37.50
C GLU A 137 18.01 -8.74 38.23
N GLY A 138 18.49 -7.54 37.91
CA GLY A 138 19.54 -6.83 38.62
C GLY A 138 19.16 -6.33 40.00
N PHE A 139 17.88 -6.18 40.38
CA PHE A 139 17.57 -5.79 41.75
C PHE A 139 17.86 -6.92 42.76
N ASP A 140 17.72 -8.18 42.35
CA ASP A 140 18.03 -9.33 43.21
C ASP A 140 19.48 -9.82 43.06
N SER A 141 20.09 -9.62 41.87
CA SER A 141 21.46 -10.10 41.58
C SER A 141 22.56 -9.04 41.64
N ASN A 142 22.25 -7.74 41.48
CA ASN A 142 23.25 -6.65 41.56
C ASN A 142 23.31 -5.97 42.92
N LEU A 143 22.49 -6.39 43.90
CA LEU A 143 22.71 -6.07 45.31
C LEU A 143 23.75 -7.03 45.93
N ASP A 144 24.92 -7.16 45.28
CA ASP A 144 26.07 -7.85 45.86
C ASP A 144 26.87 -6.88 46.73
N PHE A 145 26.76 -7.04 48.06
CA PHE A 145 27.58 -6.29 49.02
C PHE A 145 29.04 -6.80 49.08
N GLY A 146 29.41 -7.74 48.21
CA GLY A 146 30.72 -8.40 48.17
C GLY A 146 30.86 -9.45 49.28
N ALA A 147 31.94 -10.24 49.20
CA ALA A 147 32.29 -11.18 50.26
C ALA A 147 32.69 -10.43 51.54
N ILE A 148 31.89 -10.56 52.60
CA ILE A 148 32.24 -10.05 53.94
C ILE A 148 33.34 -10.96 54.51
N ASN A 149 34.60 -10.50 54.48
CA ASN A 149 35.75 -11.21 55.04
C ASN A 149 36.25 -10.51 56.34
N PRO A 150 35.64 -10.78 57.50
CA PRO A 150 35.97 -10.06 58.73
C PRO A 150 37.28 -10.55 59.36
N ASN A 151 38.12 -9.62 59.82
CA ASN A 151 39.31 -9.94 60.61
C ASN A 151 38.96 -10.10 62.10
N ILE A 152 38.70 -11.33 62.54
CA ILE A 152 38.27 -11.62 63.92
C ILE A 152 39.50 -11.72 64.84
N LEU A 153 39.75 -10.67 65.62
CA LEU A 153 40.89 -10.59 66.55
C LEU A 153 40.52 -10.80 68.03
N SER A 154 39.24 -10.99 68.35
CA SER A 154 38.77 -11.17 69.72
C SER A 154 37.47 -11.98 69.78
N HIS A 155 37.16 -12.53 70.96
CA HIS A 155 35.90 -13.23 71.24
C HIS A 155 34.67 -12.31 71.03
N ALA A 156 34.80 -11.02 71.33
CA ALA A 156 33.75 -10.04 71.04
C ALA A 156 33.52 -9.87 69.53
N GLY A 157 34.60 -9.83 68.74
CA GLY A 157 34.51 -9.78 67.28
C GLY A 157 33.88 -11.04 66.67
N PHE A 158 34.11 -12.21 67.27
CA PHE A 158 33.49 -13.47 66.85
C PHE A 158 31.97 -13.46 67.10
N LEU A 159 31.53 -12.97 68.26
CA LEU A 159 30.11 -12.89 68.60
C LEU A 159 29.39 -11.90 67.69
N GLN A 160 29.97 -10.73 67.42
CA GLN A 160 29.39 -9.73 66.54
C GLN A 160 29.18 -10.25 65.11
N PHE A 161 30.09 -11.08 64.59
CA PHE A 161 29.96 -11.66 63.25
C PHE A 161 28.91 -12.78 63.17
N ASN A 162 28.84 -13.65 64.18
CA ASN A 162 27.92 -14.79 64.16
C ASN A 162 26.50 -14.45 64.62
N THR A 163 26.28 -13.26 65.21
CA THR A 163 24.94 -12.78 65.50
C THR A 163 24.40 -12.04 64.29
N THR A 164 23.45 -12.63 63.59
CA THR A 164 22.63 -11.90 62.64
C THR A 164 21.81 -10.86 63.42
N ILE A 165 21.95 -9.58 63.09
CA ILE A 165 21.03 -8.56 63.60
C ILE A 165 19.76 -8.63 62.76
N ASP A 166 18.77 -9.35 63.26
CA ASP A 166 17.43 -9.35 62.70
C ASP A 166 16.64 -8.17 63.28
N TYR A 167 16.31 -7.19 62.45
CA TYR A 167 15.44 -6.06 62.84
C TYR A 167 13.95 -6.45 62.85
N GLY A 168 13.63 -7.71 62.52
CA GLY A 168 12.28 -8.22 62.31
C GLY A 168 11.64 -7.67 61.03
N THR A 169 10.39 -8.05 60.79
CA THR A 169 9.59 -7.43 59.73
C THR A 169 9.29 -5.97 60.10
N ILE A 170 9.83 -5.03 59.35
CA ILE A 170 9.52 -3.60 59.51
C ILE A 170 8.09 -3.36 59.04
N THR A 171 7.15 -3.30 59.98
CA THR A 171 5.72 -3.07 59.71
C THR A 171 5.35 -1.58 59.65
N SER A 172 6.29 -0.69 59.96
CA SER A 172 6.14 0.76 59.87
C SER A 172 7.52 1.44 59.76
N PRO A 173 8.04 1.68 58.55
CA PRO A 173 9.32 2.35 58.38
C PRO A 173 9.19 3.83 58.77
N GLU A 174 9.72 4.21 59.93
CA GLU A 174 9.88 5.63 60.25
C GLU A 174 10.93 6.27 59.33
N THR A 175 10.78 7.57 59.06
CA THR A 175 11.65 8.32 58.12
C THR A 175 13.10 8.50 58.60
N LYS A 176 13.43 8.05 59.82
CA LYS A 176 14.80 8.05 60.36
C LYS A 176 15.06 6.80 61.20
N PHE A 177 15.93 5.93 60.70
CA PHE A 177 16.48 4.82 61.48
C PHE A 177 17.61 5.36 62.39
N ASN A 178 17.34 5.47 63.70
CA ASN A 178 18.40 5.72 64.67
C ASN A 178 18.84 4.39 65.30
N SER A 179 20.05 3.93 64.98
CA SER A 179 20.67 2.76 65.64
C SER A 179 21.50 3.24 66.82
N ASN A 180 21.06 2.93 68.05
CA ASN A 180 21.77 3.25 69.29
C ASN A 180 22.44 1.97 69.81
N LEU A 181 23.76 1.87 69.65
CA LEU A 181 24.55 0.72 70.10
C LEU A 181 24.99 0.82 71.57
N GLY A 182 24.40 1.76 72.35
CA GLY A 182 24.76 2.00 73.74
C GLY A 182 26.12 2.71 73.91
N VAL A 183 26.46 3.09 75.14
CA VAL A 183 27.77 3.64 75.48
C VAL A 183 28.74 2.48 75.71
N ILE A 184 29.80 2.41 74.90
CA ILE A 184 30.88 1.45 75.11
C ILE A 184 31.62 1.87 76.39
N ALA A 185 31.55 1.04 77.43
CA ALA A 185 32.41 1.18 78.60
C ALA A 185 33.85 0.84 78.17
N VAL A 186 34.75 1.82 78.28
CA VAL A 186 36.20 1.67 78.06
C VAL A 186 36.83 1.00 79.27
#